data_AF-A0A2V5JCA8-F1
#
_entry.id   AF-A0A2V5JCA8-F1
#
_cell.length_a   1.000
_cell.length_b   1.000
_cell.length_c   1.000
_cell.angle_alpha   90.00
_cell.angle_beta   90.00
_cell.angle_gamma   90.00
#
_symmetry.space_group_name_H-M   'P 1'
#
loop_
_entity.id
_entity.type
_entity.pdbx_description
1 polymer ?
#
loop_
_entity_poly.entity_id
_entity_poly.type
_entity_poly.pdbx_seq_one_letter_code
_entity_poly.pdbx_strand_id
1 'polypeptide(L)'
;MNDEFKTLRKFDAGRDREGFLYSLPALEEQGVGKISRLPVSIRIVLESVLRNCDGKKVRRKDVEALANWSAKSPANEEIPFVVARIVLQD
;
A
#
# COMPACT_ATOMS: atom_id res chain seq x y z
N MET A 1 -4.87 14.63 1.81
CA MET A 1 -4.51 13.30 1.26
C MET A 1 -3.03 13.38 0.95
N ASN A 2 -2.18 12.70 1.73
CA ASN A 2 -0.73 12.74 1.53
C ASN A 2 -0.38 11.68 0.48
N ASP A 3 0.24 12.09 -0.64
CA ASP A 3 0.72 11.18 -1.68
C ASP A 3 2.24 11.31 -1.76
N GLU A 4 2.90 10.87 -0.68
CA GLU A 4 4.35 10.98 -0.52
C GLU A 4 5.11 10.28 -1.66
N PHE A 5 4.55 9.18 -2.17
CA PHE A 5 5.13 8.41 -3.26
C PHE A 5 4.61 8.85 -4.63
N LYS A 6 3.77 9.89 -4.78
CA LYS A 6 3.24 10.31 -6.10
C LYS A 6 2.61 9.15 -6.89
N THR A 7 1.88 8.29 -6.20
CA THR A 7 1.27 7.05 -6.73
C THR A 7 -0.24 7.18 -6.95
N LEU A 8 -0.84 8.32 -6.60
CA LEU A 8 -2.27 8.54 -6.78
C LEU A 8 -2.61 8.55 -8.28
N ARG A 9 -3.42 7.60 -8.69
CA ARG A 9 -3.94 7.48 -10.06
C ARG A 9 -5.43 7.68 -10.07
N LYS A 10 -5.91 8.29 -11.14
CA LYS A 10 -7.32 8.50 -11.42
C LYS A 10 -7.85 7.34 -12.25
N PHE A 11 -9.08 6.92 -12.00
CA PHE A 11 -9.78 5.93 -12.81
C PHE A 11 -11.26 6.32 -12.99
N ASP A 12 -11.87 5.82 -14.06
CA ASP A 12 -13.31 5.97 -14.29
C ASP A 12 -14.08 5.01 -13.37
N ALA A 13 -14.84 5.57 -12.43
CA ALA A 13 -15.66 4.81 -11.48
C ALA A 13 -17.09 4.54 -12.01
N GLY A 14 -17.35 4.90 -13.27
CA GLY A 14 -18.61 4.77 -13.98
C GLY A 14 -19.65 5.83 -13.56
N ARG A 15 -20.60 6.08 -14.47
CA ARG A 15 -21.68 7.08 -14.33
C ARG A 15 -21.15 8.51 -14.13
N ASP A 16 -20.19 8.91 -14.97
CA ASP A 16 -19.55 10.23 -14.92
C ASP A 16 -18.89 10.56 -13.56
N ARG A 17 -18.47 9.51 -12.83
CA ARG A 17 -17.75 9.66 -11.55
C ARG A 17 -16.31 9.26 -11.71
N GLU A 18 -15.46 10.02 -11.05
CA GLU A 18 -14.03 9.80 -11.04
C GLU A 18 -13.63 9.22 -9.69
N GLY A 19 -12.81 8.16 -9.74
CA GLY A 19 -12.22 7.53 -8.56
C GLY A 19 -10.72 7.79 -8.51
N PHE A 20 -10.15 7.66 -7.31
CA PHE A 20 -8.71 7.71 -7.09
C PHE A 20 -8.25 6.44 -6.38
N LEU A 21 -7.08 5.94 -6.75
CA LEU A 21 -6.44 4.80 -6.11
C LEU A 21 -4.94 5.07 -5.92
N TYR A 22 -4.36 4.49 -4.88
CA TYR A 22 -2.92 4.46 -4.68
C TYR A 22 -2.32 3.28 -5.46
N SER A 23 -1.67 3.56 -6.58
CA SER A 23 -1.28 2.53 -7.56
C SER A 23 -0.01 1.81 -7.15
N LEU A 24 -0.12 0.52 -6.83
CA LEU A 24 1.03 -0.36 -6.62
C LEU A 24 1.92 -0.51 -7.86
N PRO A 25 1.39 -0.60 -9.09
CA PRO A 25 2.22 -0.52 -10.29
C PRO A 25 3.02 0.78 -10.38
N ALA A 26 2.43 1.93 -10.06
CA ALA A 26 3.16 3.20 -10.05
C ALA A 26 4.27 3.22 -8.98
N LEU A 27 4.06 2.54 -7.85
CA LEU A 27 5.09 2.36 -6.83
C LEU A 27 6.25 1.46 -7.33
N GLU A 28 5.95 0.43 -8.13
CA GLU A 28 6.94 -0.46 -8.75
C GLU A 28 7.72 0.26 -9.86
N GLU A 29 7.05 1.08 -10.68
CA GLU A 29 7.67 1.95 -11.69
C GLU A 29 8.70 2.92 -11.09
N GLN A 30 8.51 3.31 -9.83
CA GLN A 30 9.46 4.14 -9.08
C GLN A 30 10.66 3.37 -8.51
N GLY A 31 10.70 2.05 -8.70
CA GLY A 31 11.82 1.21 -8.26
C GLY A 31 11.84 0.91 -6.76
N VAL A 32 10.73 1.12 -6.05
CA VAL A 32 10.66 0.89 -4.60
C VAL A 32 10.79 -0.59 -4.22
N GLY A 33 10.36 -1.51 -5.10
CA GLY A 33 10.49 -2.95 -4.91
C GLY A 33 9.83 -3.75 -6.05
N LYS A 34 10.01 -5.07 -6.06
CA LYS A 34 9.40 -5.98 -7.07
C LYS A 34 7.97 -6.37 -6.68
N ILE A 35 7.07 -5.38 -6.67
CA ILE A 35 5.70 -5.52 -6.14
C ILE A 35 4.87 -6.54 -6.91
N SER A 36 5.05 -6.64 -8.24
CA SER A 36 4.41 -7.65 -9.08
C SER A 36 4.68 -9.09 -8.64
N ARG A 37 5.78 -9.33 -7.92
CA ARG A 37 6.18 -10.65 -7.40
C ARG A 37 5.68 -10.95 -5.99
N LEU A 38 5.09 -9.97 -5.30
CA LEU A 38 4.60 -10.17 -3.94
C LEU A 38 3.32 -11.03 -3.95
N PRO A 39 3.13 -11.92 -2.94
CA PRO A 39 1.85 -12.59 -2.74
C PRO A 39 0.70 -11.58 -2.66
N VAL A 40 -0.49 -11.98 -3.12
CA VAL A 40 -1.67 -11.09 -3.14
C VAL A 40 -1.99 -10.54 -1.74
N SER A 41 -1.84 -11.35 -0.69
CA SER A 41 -2.03 -10.93 0.71
C SER A 41 -1.08 -9.77 1.09
N ILE A 42 0.20 -9.85 0.71
CA ILE A 42 1.18 -8.80 0.98
C ILE A 42 0.87 -7.54 0.17
N ARG A 43 0.39 -7.67 -1.07
CA ARG A 43 -0.06 -6.53 -1.89
C ARG A 43 -1.25 -5.79 -1.25
N ILE A 44 -2.19 -6.51 -0.62
CA ILE A 44 -3.31 -5.88 0.11
C ILE A 44 -2.82 -5.06 1.29
N VAL A 45 -1.90 -5.61 2.10
CA VAL A 45 -1.31 -4.88 3.22
C VAL A 45 -0.49 -3.69 2.71
N LEU A 46 0.27 -3.85 1.63
CA LEU A 46 1.08 -2.79 1.02
C LEU A 46 0.24 -1.64 0.50
N GLU A 47 -0.91 -1.90 -0.13
CA GLU A 47 -1.85 -0.83 -0.52
C GLU A 47 -2.32 -0.04 0.69
N SER A 48 -2.70 -0.73 1.77
CA SER A 48 -3.13 -0.07 3.00
C SER A 48 -2.02 0.80 3.59
N VAL A 49 -0.78 0.31 3.64
CA VAL A 49 0.37 1.05 4.17
C VAL A 49 0.64 2.27 3.28
N LEU A 50 0.68 2.09 1.96
CA LEU A 50 0.90 3.16 0.98
C LEU A 50 -0.15 4.27 1.09
N ARG A 51 -1.44 3.90 1.12
CA ARG A 51 -2.56 4.84 1.20
C ARG A 51 -2.61 5.62 2.52
N ASN A 52 -2.09 5.05 3.60
CA ASN A 52 -2.09 5.67 4.92
C ASN A 52 -0.74 6.28 5.31
N CYS A 53 0.24 6.37 4.38
CA CYS A 53 1.56 6.94 4.64
C CYS A 53 1.46 8.44 4.98
N ASP A 54 1.57 8.75 6.28
CA ASP A 54 1.41 10.08 6.85
C ASP A 54 2.72 10.63 7.45
N GLY A 55 3.80 9.84 7.38
CA GLY A 55 5.10 10.17 7.96
C GLY A 55 5.15 10.06 9.49
N LYS A 56 4.07 9.60 10.13
CA LYS A 56 3.96 9.48 11.59
C LYS A 56 3.62 8.05 11.99
N LYS A 57 2.36 7.65 11.79
CA LYS A 57 1.86 6.30 12.14
C LYS A 57 2.30 5.29 11.10
N VAL A 58 2.25 5.69 9.84
CA VAL A 58 2.77 4.90 8.72
C VAL A 58 3.84 5.75 8.05
N ARG A 59 5.07 5.27 8.12
CA ARG A 59 6.24 5.97 7.63
C ARG A 59 6.64 5.40 6.27
N ARG A 60 7.39 6.21 5.53
CA ARG A 60 8.02 5.81 4.26
C ARG A 60 8.70 4.44 4.33
N LYS A 61 9.50 4.21 5.38
CA LYS A 61 10.24 2.97 5.57
C LYS A 61 9.33 1.74 5.71
N ASP A 62 8.12 1.91 6.23
CA ASP A 62 7.19 0.79 6.42
C ASP A 62 6.64 0.34 5.05
N VAL A 63 6.45 1.27 4.10
CA VAL A 63 6.13 0.97 2.68
C VAL A 63 7.30 0.26 2.00
N GLU A 64 8.52 0.79 2.15
CA GLU A 64 9.73 0.25 1.52
C GLU A 64 10.07 -1.15 2.04
N ALA A 65 9.94 -1.39 3.35
CA ALA A 65 10.16 -2.69 3.97
C ALA A 65 9.19 -3.75 3.41
N LEU A 66 7.91 -3.42 3.30
CA LEU A 66 6.90 -4.35 2.80
C LEU A 66 7.00 -4.56 1.27
N ALA A 67 7.37 -3.53 0.51
CA ALA A 67 7.61 -3.63 -0.94
C ALA A 67 8.79 -4.57 -1.28
N ASN A 68 9.74 -4.72 -0.35
CA ASN A 68 10.92 -5.59 -0.49
C ASN A 68 10.81 -6.88 0.35
N TRP A 69 9.62 -7.21 0.85
CA TRP A 69 9.42 -8.38 1.69
C TRP A 69 9.81 -9.68 0.96
N SER A 70 10.44 -10.60 1.70
CA SER A 70 10.91 -11.89 1.20
C SER A 70 10.53 -13.03 2.14
N ALA A 71 9.79 -14.02 1.62
CA ALA A 71 9.45 -15.24 2.36
C ALA A 71 10.68 -16.07 2.77
N LYS A 72 11.78 -15.96 2.02
CA LYS A 72 13.03 -16.68 2.30
C LYS A 72 13.81 -16.09 3.47
N SER A 73 13.57 -14.81 3.75
CA SER A 73 14.22 -14.06 4.82
C SER A 73 13.21 -13.05 5.36
N PRO A 74 12.21 -13.49 6.12
CA PRO A 74 11.20 -12.60 6.66
C PRO A 74 11.87 -11.60 7.60
N ALA A 75 11.62 -10.32 7.38
CA ALA A 75 12.12 -9.26 8.27
C ALA A 75 11.45 -9.41 9.65
N ASN A 76 12.22 -9.18 10.72
CA ASN A 76 11.71 -9.10 12.08
C ASN A 76 11.28 -7.66 12.41
N GLU A 77 10.47 -7.08 11.53
CA GLU A 77 9.96 -5.71 11.64
C GLU A 77 8.44 -5.73 11.72
N GLU A 78 7.88 -4.93 12.62
CA GLU A 78 6.44 -4.75 12.72
C GLU A 78 5.95 -3.73 11.68
N ILE A 79 4.89 -4.09 10.96
CA ILE A 79 4.28 -3.24 9.94
C ILE A 79 2.91 -2.74 10.43
N PRO A 80 2.66 -1.42 10.44
CA PRO A 80 1.35 -0.90 10.78
C PRO A 80 0.32 -1.30 9.72
N PHE A 81 -0.84 -1.81 10.13
CA PHE A 81 -1.91 -2.18 9.20
C PHE A 81 -3.23 -1.50 9.58
N VAL A 82 -3.77 -0.70 8.65
CA VAL A 82 -5.00 0.06 8.83
C VAL A 82 -6.13 -0.64 8.10
N VAL A 83 -6.99 -1.32 8.85
CA VAL A 83 -8.13 -2.05 8.28
C VAL A 83 -9.16 -1.10 7.67
N ALA A 84 -9.78 -1.51 6.56
CA ALA A 84 -10.79 -0.71 5.88
C ALA A 84 -12.12 -0.65 6.66
N ARG A 85 -12.47 -1.70 7.39
CA ARG A 85 -13.70 -1.79 8.20
C ARG A 85 -13.55 -2.84 9.30
N ILE A 86 -14.31 -2.66 10.37
CA ILE A 86 -14.44 -3.61 11.47
C ILE A 86 -15.88 -4.14 11.45
N VAL A 87 -16.04 -5.45 11.63
CA VAL A 87 -17.35 -6.07 11.85
C VAL A 87 -17.42 -6.38 13.34
N LEU A 88 -18.43 -5.84 14.03
CA LEU A 88 -18.70 -6.13 15.43
C LEU A 88 -19.78 -7.20 15.50
N GLN A 89 -19.56 -8.18 16.38
CA GLN A 89 -20.57 -9.12 16.79
C GLN A 89 -21.38 -8.51 17.94
N ASP A 90 -22.65 -8.89 18.02
CA ASP A 90 -23.56 -8.56 19.12
C ASP A 90 -23.10 -9.14 20.47
#